data_AF-A0A6P2PG23-F1
#
_entry.id   AF-A0A6P2PG23-F1
#
_cell.length_a   1.000
_cell.length_b   1.000
_cell.length_c   1.000
_cell.angle_alpha   90.00
_cell.angle_beta   90.00
_cell.angle_gamma   90.00
#
_symmetry.space_group_name_H-M   'P 1'
#
loop_
_entity.id
_entity.type
_entity.pdbx_description
1 polymer ?
#
loop_
_entity_poly.entity_id
_entity_poly.type
_entity_poly.pdbx_seq_one_letter_code
_entity_poly.pdbx_strand_id
1 'polypeptide(L)'
;MLWVETGANSSEWKIKPLQIGVSGDPGLTSFLSVNEGGDLILPSAWKGQLTVESARTIPQHNLRAGIGYLLMRMATFEHRSVVGAGARVYDVTVKPGDSLDKIAKAHGSTIDVLKKLNPMITMLRPGQVLKCQKAAVARVITGWRPFTATSVALRYNSMRRDQNYAKKRDFAWSLVQGGAEILCAQ
;
A
#
# COMPACT_ATOMS: atom_id res chain seq x y z
N MET A 1 2.74 24.89 3.18
CA MET A 1 2.71 23.41 3.19
C MET A 1 2.70 22.96 4.65
N LEU A 2 1.67 22.22 5.07
CA LEU A 2 1.39 21.92 6.49
C LEU A 2 2.26 20.82 7.10
N TRP A 3 2.89 20.01 6.24
CA TRP A 3 3.53 18.76 6.62
C TRP A 3 4.89 18.66 5.94
N VAL A 4 5.90 19.04 6.71
CA VAL A 4 7.32 19.09 6.36
C VAL A 4 8.10 18.82 7.65
N GLU A 5 9.21 18.12 7.54
CA GLU A 5 10.01 17.70 8.71
C GLU A 5 11.38 18.38 8.72
N THR A 6 11.91 18.73 7.56
CA THR A 6 13.09 19.58 7.46
C THR A 6 12.69 21.01 7.81
N GLY A 7 13.50 21.73 8.59
CA GLY A 7 13.25 23.15 8.87
C GLY A 7 13.61 24.02 7.66
N ALA A 8 12.88 25.12 7.43
CA ALA A 8 13.11 26.01 6.29
C ALA A 8 14.54 26.60 6.22
N ASN A 9 15.24 26.68 7.35
CA ASN A 9 16.62 27.17 7.44
C ASN A 9 17.68 26.10 7.08
N SER A 10 17.29 24.85 6.87
CA SER A 10 18.21 23.79 6.46
C SER A 10 18.42 23.80 4.94
N SER A 11 19.65 23.58 4.49
CA SER A 11 19.95 23.35 3.06
C SER A 11 19.13 22.21 2.46
N GLU A 12 18.82 21.20 3.28
CA GLU A 12 18.04 20.03 2.88
C GLU A 12 16.58 20.36 2.60
N TRP A 13 16.06 21.51 3.04
CA TRP A 13 14.67 21.92 2.83
C TRP A 13 14.30 21.92 1.35
N LYS A 14 15.23 22.37 0.51
CA LYS A 14 15.04 22.49 -0.94
C LYS A 14 15.04 21.16 -1.65
N ILE A 15 15.46 20.06 -0.99
CA ILE A 15 15.67 18.74 -1.62
C ILE A 15 14.86 17.65 -0.95
N LYS A 16 14.89 17.56 0.39
CA LYS A 16 14.23 16.54 1.19
C LYS A 16 13.36 17.16 2.28
N PRO A 17 12.29 17.90 1.93
CA PRO A 17 11.43 18.57 2.90
C PRO A 17 10.70 17.60 3.84
N LEU A 18 10.45 16.35 3.44
CA LEU A 18 9.79 15.33 4.28
C LEU A 18 10.76 14.42 5.04
N GLN A 19 12.07 14.68 4.95
CA GLN A 19 13.16 13.85 5.51
C GLN A 19 13.17 12.37 5.10
N ILE A 20 12.27 11.92 4.24
CA ILE A 20 12.31 10.54 3.74
C ILE A 20 13.58 10.29 2.93
N GLY A 21 14.26 9.18 3.22
CA GLY A 21 15.49 8.80 2.54
C GLY A 21 16.76 9.52 3.02
N VAL A 22 16.72 10.28 4.12
CA VAL A 22 17.95 10.74 4.79
C VAL A 22 18.76 9.56 5.35
N SER A 23 20.03 9.78 5.68
CA SER A 23 20.87 8.72 6.24
C SER A 23 20.24 8.14 7.52
N GLY A 24 20.14 6.81 7.60
CA GLY A 24 19.53 6.10 8.73
C GLY A 24 17.99 6.07 8.74
N ASP A 25 17.32 6.67 7.75
CA ASP A 25 15.86 6.53 7.58
C ASP A 25 15.53 5.24 6.78
N PRO A 26 14.84 4.26 7.40
CA PRO A 26 14.39 3.07 6.67
C PRO A 26 13.13 3.34 5.83
N GLY A 27 12.43 4.46 6.05
CA GLY A 27 11.11 4.71 5.47
C GLY A 27 11.07 4.64 3.95
N LEU A 28 12.07 5.23 3.28
CA LEU A 28 12.16 5.18 1.82
C LEU A 28 12.35 3.76 1.28
N THR A 29 13.26 2.99 1.89
CA THR A 29 13.53 1.61 1.47
C THR A 29 12.37 0.68 1.76
N SER A 30 11.70 0.87 2.91
CA SER A 30 10.47 0.17 3.26
C SER A 30 9.37 0.43 2.25
N PHE A 31 9.15 1.70 1.89
CA PHE A 31 8.15 2.11 0.91
C PHE A 31 8.42 1.56 -0.49
N LEU A 32 9.67 1.59 -0.95
CA LEU A 32 10.01 1.11 -2.28
C LEU A 32 10.18 -0.42 -2.34
N SER A 33 10.13 -1.11 -1.19
CA SER A 33 10.15 -2.57 -1.14
C SER A 33 8.77 -3.18 -1.43
N VAL A 34 8.77 -4.40 -1.97
CA VAL A 34 7.56 -5.21 -2.12
C VAL A 34 7.10 -5.85 -0.80
N ASN A 35 7.86 -5.70 0.29
CA ASN A 35 7.62 -6.46 1.52
C ASN A 35 6.62 -5.76 2.44
N GLU A 36 6.44 -4.44 2.34
CA GLU A 36 5.64 -3.66 3.31
C GLU A 36 4.35 -3.03 2.76
N GLY A 37 4.08 -3.14 1.46
CA GLY A 37 2.80 -2.70 0.88
C GLY A 37 2.92 -1.51 -0.03
N GLY A 38 4.12 -0.96 -0.17
CA GLY A 38 4.34 0.21 -1.01
C GLY A 38 4.06 -0.06 -2.49
N ASP A 39 4.20 -1.30 -2.96
CA ASP A 39 3.83 -1.72 -4.32
C ASP A 39 2.33 -1.61 -4.64
N LEU A 40 1.48 -1.65 -3.61
CA LEU A 40 0.03 -1.44 -3.69
C LEU A 40 -0.37 0.03 -3.58
N ILE A 41 0.55 0.88 -3.12
CA ILE A 41 0.35 2.33 -2.95
C ILE A 41 0.92 3.10 -4.15
N LEU A 42 2.09 2.70 -4.64
CA LEU A 42 2.81 3.35 -5.72
C LEU A 42 2.09 3.11 -7.06
N PRO A 43 1.58 4.14 -7.74
CA PRO A 43 0.97 3.98 -9.05
C PRO A 43 1.95 3.38 -10.04
N SER A 44 1.46 2.54 -10.95
CA SER A 44 2.30 1.84 -11.95
C SER A 44 3.14 2.80 -12.79
N ALA A 45 2.62 3.98 -13.13
CA ALA A 45 3.33 5.03 -13.86
C ALA A 45 4.60 5.52 -13.16
N TRP A 46 4.69 5.39 -11.84
CA TRP A 46 5.87 5.81 -11.05
C TRP A 46 6.85 4.67 -10.78
N LYS A 47 6.51 3.42 -11.13
CA LYS A 47 7.43 2.28 -11.00
C LYS A 47 8.65 2.51 -11.90
N GLY A 48 9.84 2.43 -11.32
CA GLY A 48 11.11 2.71 -12.00
C GLY A 48 11.48 4.20 -12.09
N GLN A 49 10.51 5.13 -11.97
CA GLN A 49 10.78 6.57 -11.93
C GLN A 49 11.08 7.06 -10.52
N LEU A 50 10.30 6.60 -9.53
CA LEU A 50 10.53 6.89 -8.13
C LEU A 50 11.53 5.88 -7.55
N THR A 51 12.81 6.25 -7.57
CA THR A 51 13.92 5.47 -7.00
C THR A 51 14.45 6.09 -5.71
N VAL A 52 15.28 5.34 -4.97
CA VAL A 52 15.97 5.84 -3.78
C VAL A 52 16.79 7.09 -4.09
N GLU A 53 17.53 7.07 -5.20
CA GLU A 53 18.33 8.21 -5.64
C GLU A 53 17.44 9.41 -5.98
N SER A 54 16.41 9.20 -6.80
CA SER A 54 15.53 10.28 -7.25
C SER A 54 14.81 10.97 -6.07
N ALA A 55 14.39 10.22 -5.06
CA ALA A 55 13.74 10.78 -3.87
C ALA A 55 14.71 11.53 -2.95
N ARG A 56 16.03 11.34 -3.12
CA ARG A 56 17.08 12.05 -2.39
C ARG A 56 17.58 13.32 -3.09
N THR A 57 17.34 13.45 -4.40
CA THR A 57 17.89 14.54 -5.23
C THR A 57 16.80 15.40 -5.87
N ILE A 58 15.60 14.86 -6.11
CA ILE A 58 14.49 15.58 -6.74
C ILE A 58 13.42 15.90 -5.68
N PRO A 59 13.14 17.19 -5.40
CA PRO A 59 12.26 17.58 -4.29
C PRO A 59 10.84 17.05 -4.46
N GLN A 60 10.34 17.06 -5.69
CA GLN A 60 9.01 16.56 -6.02
C GLN A 60 8.90 15.04 -5.84
N HIS A 61 10.00 14.29 -5.98
CA HIS A 61 10.04 12.85 -5.73
C HIS A 61 10.10 12.58 -4.23
N ASN A 62 10.84 13.39 -3.47
CA ASN A 62 10.84 13.31 -2.01
C ASN A 62 9.43 13.48 -1.44
N LEU A 63 8.69 14.48 -1.94
CA LEU A 63 7.30 14.70 -1.55
C LEU A 63 6.41 13.49 -1.86
N ARG A 64 6.51 12.95 -3.07
CA ARG A 64 5.75 11.75 -3.48
C ARG A 64 6.09 10.53 -2.63
N ALA A 65 7.38 10.30 -2.37
CA ALA A 65 7.83 9.21 -1.53
C ALA A 65 7.30 9.35 -0.09
N GLY A 66 7.37 10.53 0.51
CA GLY A 66 6.90 10.74 1.88
C GLY A 66 5.38 10.60 2.00
N ILE A 67 4.62 11.12 1.03
CA ILE A 67 3.16 10.90 0.95
C ILE A 67 2.87 9.41 0.76
N GLY A 68 3.55 8.73 -0.16
CA GLY A 68 3.39 7.30 -0.40
C GLY A 68 3.70 6.44 0.82
N TYR A 69 4.79 6.77 1.53
CA TYR A 69 5.13 6.10 2.78
C TYR A 69 4.07 6.33 3.87
N LEU A 70 3.55 7.56 4.03
CA LEU A 70 2.41 7.79 4.93
C LEU A 70 1.21 6.93 4.55
N LEU A 71 0.81 6.93 3.28
CA LEU A 71 -0.31 6.11 2.82
C LEU A 71 -0.07 4.63 3.15
N MET A 72 1.13 4.10 2.88
CA MET A 72 1.50 2.74 3.26
C MET A 72 1.35 2.48 4.77
N ARG A 73 1.79 3.41 5.62
CA ARG A 73 1.68 3.28 7.09
C ARG A 73 0.24 3.40 7.59
N MET A 74 -0.65 4.01 6.81
CA MET A 74 -2.06 4.23 7.13
C MET A 74 -2.99 3.15 6.55
N ALA A 75 -2.54 2.38 5.57
CA ALA A 75 -3.31 1.28 5.00
C ALA A 75 -3.44 0.09 5.99
N THR A 76 -4.54 -0.64 5.89
CA THR A 76 -4.69 -1.98 6.47
C THR A 76 -4.53 -3.02 5.37
N PHE A 77 -3.66 -4.01 5.61
CA PHE A 77 -3.33 -5.04 4.65
C PHE A 77 -3.78 -6.42 5.13
N GLU A 78 -4.24 -7.24 4.20
CA GLU A 78 -4.54 -8.65 4.43
C GLU A 78 -4.06 -9.48 3.23
N HIS A 79 -3.81 -10.77 3.45
CA HIS A 79 -3.61 -11.73 2.36
C HIS A 79 -4.96 -12.30 1.96
N ARG A 80 -5.38 -12.07 0.71
CA ARG A 80 -6.62 -12.58 0.17
C ARG A 80 -6.39 -13.27 -1.16
N SER A 81 -7.27 -14.19 -1.50
CA SER A 81 -7.32 -14.79 -2.82
C SER A 81 -7.80 -13.76 -3.84
N VAL A 82 -6.92 -13.34 -4.74
CA VAL A 82 -7.19 -12.34 -5.78
C VAL A 82 -7.24 -13.03 -7.15
N VAL A 83 -8.30 -12.78 -7.90
CA VAL A 83 -8.45 -13.28 -9.27
C VAL A 83 -7.55 -12.47 -10.20
N GLY A 84 -6.79 -13.16 -11.06
CA GLY A 84 -5.89 -12.49 -12.00
C GLY A 84 -6.66 -11.63 -13.01
N ALA A 85 -6.08 -10.51 -13.42
CA ALA A 85 -6.67 -9.67 -14.46
C ALA A 85 -6.92 -10.50 -15.75
N GLY A 86 -8.15 -10.49 -16.25
CA GLY A 86 -8.54 -11.27 -17.43
C GLY A 86 -8.64 -12.78 -17.22
N ALA A 87 -8.56 -13.28 -15.98
CA ALA A 87 -8.71 -14.71 -15.71
C ALA A 87 -10.12 -15.20 -16.07
N ARG A 88 -10.20 -16.16 -16.98
CA ARG A 88 -11.46 -16.80 -17.38
C ARG A 88 -11.78 -18.00 -16.50
N VAL A 89 -13.06 -18.27 -16.32
CA VAL A 89 -13.55 -19.50 -15.69
C VAL A 89 -13.54 -20.61 -16.74
N TYR A 90 -13.06 -21.79 -16.37
CA TYR A 90 -13.03 -22.98 -17.23
C TYR A 90 -13.25 -24.24 -16.40
N ASP A 91 -13.58 -25.34 -17.09
CA ASP A 91 -13.96 -26.59 -16.46
C ASP A 91 -12.76 -27.54 -16.33
N VAL A 92 -12.66 -28.24 -15.20
CA VAL A 92 -11.61 -29.21 -14.87
C VAL A 92 -12.25 -30.49 -14.35
N THR A 93 -11.95 -31.62 -14.99
CA THR A 93 -12.43 -32.92 -14.53
C THR A 93 -11.55 -33.48 -13.42
N VAL A 94 -12.15 -33.80 -12.28
CA VAL A 94 -11.49 -34.39 -11.10
C VAL A 94 -11.01 -35.79 -11.43
N LYS A 95 -9.73 -36.07 -11.16
CA LYS A 95 -9.11 -37.37 -11.34
C LYS A 95 -9.01 -38.13 -10.00
N PRO A 96 -8.89 -39.47 -10.04
CA PRO A 96 -8.58 -40.24 -8.83
C PRO A 96 -7.33 -39.70 -8.12
N GLY A 97 -7.44 -39.45 -6.82
CA GLY A 97 -6.34 -38.92 -5.99
C GLY A 97 -6.18 -37.39 -5.97
N ASP A 98 -7.04 -36.66 -6.69
CA ASP A 98 -7.08 -35.20 -6.61
C ASP A 98 -7.61 -34.69 -5.27
N SER A 99 -7.15 -33.49 -4.90
CA SER A 99 -7.68 -32.69 -3.81
C SER A 99 -7.85 -31.24 -4.29
N LEU A 100 -8.67 -30.44 -3.60
CA LEU A 100 -8.82 -29.02 -3.95
C LEU A 100 -7.48 -28.28 -3.95
N ASP A 101 -6.58 -28.63 -3.03
CA ASP A 101 -5.22 -28.06 -2.96
C ASP A 101 -4.38 -28.44 -4.20
N LYS A 102 -4.37 -29.73 -4.58
CA LYS A 102 -3.65 -30.21 -5.78
C LYS A 102 -4.18 -29.56 -7.05
N ILE A 103 -5.51 -29.49 -7.20
CA ILE A 103 -6.15 -28.85 -8.35
C ILE A 103 -5.84 -27.35 -8.36
N ALA A 104 -5.98 -26.65 -7.22
CA ALA A 104 -5.67 -25.23 -7.14
C ALA A 104 -4.22 -24.94 -7.57
N LYS A 105 -3.25 -25.70 -7.05
CA LYS A 105 -1.83 -25.57 -7.41
C LYS A 105 -1.59 -25.85 -8.89
N ALA A 106 -2.12 -26.96 -9.41
CA ALA A 106 -1.95 -27.34 -10.81
C ALA A 106 -2.52 -26.31 -11.80
N HIS A 107 -3.60 -25.63 -11.41
CA HIS A 107 -4.32 -24.68 -12.25
C HIS A 107 -3.99 -23.20 -11.97
N GLY A 108 -3.05 -22.92 -11.07
CA GLY A 108 -2.69 -21.55 -10.68
C GLY A 108 -3.89 -20.79 -10.07
N SER A 109 -4.64 -21.47 -9.20
CA SER A 109 -5.81 -20.98 -8.48
C SER A 109 -5.59 -21.05 -6.97
N THR A 110 -6.63 -20.73 -6.21
CA THR A 110 -6.65 -20.83 -4.74
C THR A 110 -7.84 -21.68 -4.31
N ILE A 111 -7.71 -22.34 -3.16
CA ILE A 111 -8.80 -23.16 -2.59
C ILE A 111 -10.06 -22.30 -2.38
N ASP A 112 -9.91 -21.05 -1.92
CA ASP A 112 -11.03 -20.14 -1.70
C ASP A 112 -11.81 -19.87 -3.00
N VAL A 113 -11.10 -19.61 -4.10
CA VAL A 113 -11.74 -19.37 -5.40
C VAL A 113 -12.40 -20.64 -5.92
N LEU A 114 -11.76 -21.80 -5.78
CA LEU A 114 -12.38 -23.08 -6.17
C LEU A 114 -13.66 -23.35 -5.39
N LYS A 115 -13.66 -23.17 -4.06
CA LYS A 115 -14.86 -23.33 -3.23
C LYS A 115 -15.96 -22.33 -3.59
N LYS A 116 -15.58 -21.07 -3.82
CA LYS A 116 -16.51 -20.01 -4.22
C LYS A 116 -17.19 -20.30 -5.56
N LEU A 117 -16.46 -20.86 -6.53
CA LEU A 117 -17.00 -21.23 -7.84
C LEU A 117 -17.80 -22.53 -7.83
N ASN A 118 -17.63 -23.37 -6.81
CA ASN A 118 -18.27 -24.68 -6.71
C ASN A 118 -18.95 -24.87 -5.34
N PRO A 119 -19.91 -24.01 -4.95
CA PRO A 119 -20.47 -23.99 -3.60
C PRO A 119 -21.22 -25.27 -3.20
N MET A 120 -21.70 -26.03 -4.18
CA MET A 120 -22.43 -27.29 -3.95
C MET A 120 -21.51 -28.48 -3.67
N ILE A 121 -20.19 -28.33 -3.87
CA ILE A 121 -19.23 -29.43 -3.74
C ILE A 121 -18.70 -29.48 -2.31
N THR A 122 -19.19 -30.44 -1.56
CA THR A 122 -18.75 -30.74 -0.19
C THR A 122 -17.62 -31.77 -0.15
N MET A 123 -17.59 -32.69 -1.12
CA MET A 123 -16.57 -33.73 -1.26
C MET A 123 -16.25 -33.97 -2.73
N LEU A 124 -14.95 -34.05 -3.05
CA LEU A 124 -14.49 -34.36 -4.40
C LEU A 124 -14.68 -35.84 -4.73
N ARG A 125 -15.21 -36.11 -5.92
CA ARG A 125 -15.36 -37.46 -6.48
C ARG A 125 -14.75 -37.49 -7.88
N PRO A 126 -14.02 -38.55 -8.25
CA PRO A 126 -13.51 -38.71 -9.62
C PRO A 126 -14.62 -38.58 -10.67
N GLY A 127 -14.33 -37.90 -11.77
CA GLY A 127 -15.29 -37.64 -12.86
C GLY A 127 -16.15 -36.38 -12.68
N GLN A 128 -16.14 -35.74 -11.50
CA GLN A 128 -16.79 -34.44 -11.31
C GLN A 128 -16.14 -33.36 -12.16
N VAL A 129 -16.93 -32.39 -12.62
CA VAL A 129 -16.43 -31.20 -13.33
C VAL A 129 -16.44 -30.01 -12.37
N LEU A 130 -15.27 -29.42 -12.16
CA LEU A 130 -15.07 -28.22 -11.34
C LEU A 130 -14.87 -26.98 -12.19
N LYS A 131 -15.50 -25.88 -11.78
CA LYS A 131 -15.18 -24.55 -12.28
C LYS A 131 -13.91 -24.04 -11.63
N CYS A 132 -12.90 -23.76 -12.44
CA CYS A 132 -11.61 -23.23 -12.03
C CYS A 132 -11.37 -21.86 -12.65
N GLN A 133 -10.61 -21.02 -11.95
CA GLN A 133 -10.20 -19.69 -12.43
C GLN A 133 -8.84 -19.35 -11.84
N LYS A 134 -7.95 -18.74 -12.63
CA LYS A 134 -6.63 -18.33 -12.14
C LYS A 134 -6.75 -17.28 -11.03
N ALA A 135 -6.09 -17.54 -9.92
CA ALA A 135 -6.08 -16.69 -8.74
C ALA A 135 -4.83 -16.97 -7.91
N ALA A 136 -4.38 -15.97 -7.16
CA ALA A 136 -3.26 -16.12 -6.23
C ALA A 136 -3.59 -15.47 -4.89
N VAL A 137 -3.01 -16.01 -3.82
CA VAL A 137 -3.01 -15.30 -2.53
C VAL A 137 -2.05 -14.13 -2.68
N ALA A 138 -2.58 -12.92 -2.56
CA ALA A 138 -1.82 -11.69 -2.65
C ALA A 138 -2.20 -10.76 -1.49
N ARG A 139 -1.26 -9.90 -1.11
CA ARG A 139 -1.57 -8.81 -0.22
C ARG A 139 -2.50 -7.82 -0.92
N VAL A 140 -3.53 -7.38 -0.22
CA VAL A 140 -4.47 -6.36 -0.69
C VAL A 140 -4.67 -5.30 0.38
N ILE A 141 -5.03 -4.10 -0.05
CA ILE A 141 -5.50 -3.04 0.85
C ILE A 141 -6.97 -3.33 1.16
N THR A 142 -7.29 -3.50 2.44
CA THR A 142 -8.66 -3.78 2.89
C THR A 142 -9.34 -2.57 3.53
N GLY A 143 -8.57 -1.50 3.75
CA GLY A 143 -9.07 -0.28 4.37
C GLY A 143 -7.97 0.72 4.68
N TRP A 144 -8.40 1.82 5.28
CA TRP A 144 -7.54 2.93 5.67
C TRP A 144 -7.83 3.29 7.12
N ARG A 145 -6.76 3.53 7.88
CA ARG A 145 -6.87 4.06 9.23
C ARG A 145 -7.26 5.54 9.18
N PRO A 146 -7.92 6.07 10.22
CA PRO A 146 -8.29 7.48 10.26
C PRO A 146 -7.07 8.40 10.18
N PHE A 147 -7.09 9.40 9.30
CA PHE A 147 -5.97 10.35 9.11
C PHE A 147 -5.93 11.47 10.16
N THR A 148 -6.20 11.17 11.43
CA THR A 148 -6.08 12.11 12.55
C THR A 148 -4.61 12.44 12.85
N ALA A 149 -4.34 13.58 13.49
CA ALA A 149 -2.97 13.96 13.85
C ALA A 149 -2.27 12.93 14.72
N THR A 150 -2.99 12.39 15.70
CA THR A 150 -2.49 11.31 16.55
C THR A 150 -2.17 10.04 15.74
N SER A 151 -3.07 9.59 14.86
CA SER A 151 -2.83 8.35 14.10
C SER A 151 -1.62 8.48 13.16
N VAL A 152 -1.50 9.62 12.48
CA VAL A 152 -0.35 9.88 11.61
C VAL A 152 0.94 10.02 12.43
N ALA A 153 0.91 10.74 13.55
CA ALA A 153 2.07 10.88 14.41
C ALA A 153 2.58 9.52 14.90
N LEU A 154 1.68 8.64 15.35
CA LEU A 154 2.00 7.29 15.84
C LEU A 154 2.52 6.36 14.75
N ARG A 155 2.10 6.53 13.49
CA ARG A 155 2.39 5.56 12.43
C ARG A 155 3.45 6.01 11.43
N TYR A 156 3.56 7.30 11.18
CA TYR A 156 4.54 7.87 10.25
C TYR A 156 5.85 8.23 10.98
N ASN A 157 5.77 9.07 12.01
CA ASN A 157 6.94 9.55 12.76
C ASN A 157 7.20 8.75 14.07
N SER A 158 6.27 7.89 14.46
CA SER A 158 6.28 7.07 15.69
C SER A 158 6.29 7.84 17.01
N MET A 159 6.12 9.18 17.00
CA MET A 159 6.17 10.08 18.18
C MET A 159 7.41 9.94 19.08
N ARG A 160 8.43 9.17 18.67
CA ARG A 160 9.62 8.90 19.51
C ARG A 160 10.50 10.13 19.66
N ARG A 161 10.58 10.96 18.61
CA ARG A 161 11.44 12.15 18.56
C ARG A 161 10.70 13.43 18.93
N ASP A 162 9.40 13.52 18.62
CA ASP A 162 8.57 14.69 18.91
C ASP A 162 7.22 14.27 19.49
N GLN A 163 7.08 14.39 20.81
CA GLN A 163 5.83 14.11 21.52
C GLN A 163 4.72 15.13 21.19
N ASN A 164 5.08 16.31 20.67
CA ASN A 164 4.14 17.37 20.32
C ASN A 164 3.74 17.33 18.84
N TYR A 165 4.20 16.34 18.06
CA TYR A 165 3.96 16.26 16.62
C TYR A 165 2.47 16.39 16.26
N ALA A 166 1.60 15.64 16.95
CA ALA A 166 0.16 15.69 16.72
C ALA A 166 -0.41 17.10 17.01
N LYS A 167 -0.05 17.68 18.17
CA LYS A 167 -0.50 19.02 18.58
C LYS A 167 -0.07 20.10 17.59
N LYS A 168 1.18 20.06 17.12
CA LYS A 168 1.70 21.00 16.11
C LYS A 168 0.91 20.92 14.82
N ARG A 169 0.54 19.71 14.40
CA ARG A 169 -0.23 19.49 13.18
C ARG A 169 -1.67 19.96 13.31
N ASP A 170 -2.33 19.68 14.44
CA ASP A 170 -3.67 20.17 14.72
C ASP A 170 -3.70 21.69 14.80
N PHE A 171 -2.71 22.30 15.46
CA PHE A 171 -2.54 23.74 15.49
C PHE A 171 -2.39 24.32 14.08
N ALA A 172 -1.47 23.80 13.27
CA ALA A 172 -1.28 24.27 11.91
C ALA A 172 -2.57 24.12 11.07
N TRP A 173 -3.27 22.99 11.23
CA TRP A 173 -4.53 22.74 10.53
C TRP A 173 -5.61 23.77 10.91
N SER A 174 -5.72 24.12 12.19
CA SER A 174 -6.67 25.13 12.66
C SER A 174 -6.42 26.51 12.01
N LEU A 175 -5.15 26.87 11.81
CA LEU A 175 -4.77 28.12 11.14
C LEU A 175 -5.15 28.10 9.66
N VAL A 176 -4.98 26.96 8.97
CA VAL A 176 -5.38 26.83 7.56
C VAL A 176 -6.89 26.91 7.41
N GLN A 177 -7.66 26.27 8.31
CA GLN A 177 -9.11 26.35 8.27
C GLN A 177 -9.66 27.74 8.61
N GLY A 178 -8.96 28.49 9.47
CA GLY A 178 -9.32 29.86 9.84
C GLY A 178 -8.83 30.93 8.87
N GLY A 179 -7.98 30.58 7.89
CA GLY A 179 -7.47 31.52 6.90
C GLY A 179 -8.49 31.77 5.78
N ALA A 180 -8.70 33.04 5.42
CA ALA A 180 -9.41 33.36 4.19
C ALA A 180 -8.60 32.86 2.98
N GLU A 181 -9.27 32.23 2.00
CA GLU A 181 -8.63 31.83 0.75
C GLU A 181 -8.09 33.08 0.04
N ILE A 182 -6.77 33.24 0.01
CA ILE A 182 -6.13 34.21 -0.86
C ILE A 182 -6.03 33.53 -2.23
N LEU A 183 -6.87 33.96 -3.17
CA LEU A 183 -6.75 33.58 -4.57
C LEU A 183 -5.38 34.03 -5.07
N CYS A 184 -4.46 33.08 -5.27
CA CYS A 184 -3.22 33.36 -5.97
C CYS A 184 -3.57 33.72 -7.42
N ALA A 185 -3.20 34.93 -7.85
CA ALA A 185 -3.18 35.27 -9.27
C ALA A 185 -2.20 34.31 -9.97
N GLN A 186 -2.70 33.58 -10.96
CA GLN A 186 -1.89 32.72 -11.84
C GLN A 186 -1.04 33.56 -12.80
#